data_AF-A0A0D1JQU7-F1
#
_entry.id   AF-A0A0D1JQU7-F1
#
_cell.length_a   1.000
_cell.length_b   1.000
_cell.length_c   1.000
_cell.angle_alpha   90.00
_cell.angle_beta   90.00
_cell.angle_gamma   90.00
#
_symmetry.space_group_name_H-M   'P 1'
#
loop_
_entity.id
_entity.type
_entity.pdbx_description
1 polymer ?
#
loop_
_entity_poly.entity_id
_entity_poly.type
_entity_poly.pdbx_seq_one_letter_code
_entity_poly.pdbx_strand_id
1 'polypeptide(L)' 'MVAVTDHAERLAGGWGGTVLRTRGTVRRSTGHWTPAVHELLKHLEAVGFDGAPRVFGIDHGNHTVRT' A
#
# COMPACT_ATOMS: atom_id res chain seq x y z
N MET A 1 16.88 14.84 20.18
CA MET A 1 15.47 14.43 20.00
C MET A 1 14.99 15.01 18.68
N VAL A 2 15.23 14.32 17.57
CA VAL A 2 14.77 14.76 16.24
C VAL A 2 13.36 14.24 16.06
N ALA A 3 12.39 15.14 15.99
CA ALA A 3 11.05 14.81 15.53
C ALA A 3 11.20 14.30 14.09
N VAL A 4 11.07 12.99 13.88
CA VAL A 4 11.07 12.44 12.53
C VAL A 4 9.72 12.75 11.94
N THR A 5 9.62 13.91 11.29
CA THR A 5 8.46 14.30 10.50
C THR A 5 8.17 13.19 9.50
N ASP A 6 6.99 12.59 9.60
CA ASP A 6 6.51 11.58 8.67
C ASP A 6 6.22 12.26 7.32
N HIS A 7 7.20 12.31 6.43
CA HIS A 7 7.02 12.91 5.11
C HIS A 7 6.40 11.88 4.18
N ALA A 8 5.06 11.86 4.13
CA ALA A 8 4.32 11.14 3.09
C ALA A 8 4.51 11.87 1.75
N GLU A 9 5.14 11.20 0.78
CA GLU A 9 5.27 11.69 -0.59
C GLU A 9 4.07 11.26 -1.42
N ARG A 10 3.40 12.22 -2.08
CA ARG A 10 2.33 11.89 -3.03
C ARG A 10 2.94 11.45 -4.36
N LEU A 11 2.65 10.23 -4.78
CA LEU A 11 3.07 9.73 -6.08
C LEU A 11 2.08 10.21 -7.15
N ALA A 12 2.60 10.66 -8.30
CA ALA A 12 1.80 11.13 -9.43
C ALA A 12 1.03 10.00 -10.16
N GLY A 13 1.27 8.74 -9.80
CA GLY A 13 0.61 7.57 -10.38
C GLY A 13 -0.46 6.97 -9.46
N GLY A 14 -1.40 6.24 -10.06
CA GLY A 14 -2.50 5.57 -9.36
C GLY A 14 -3.80 5.72 -10.12
N TRP A 15 -4.39 4.61 -10.57
CA TRP A 15 -5.70 4.65 -11.22
C TRP A 15 -6.76 5.01 -10.19
N GLY A 16 -7.40 6.18 -10.37
CA GLY A 16 -8.57 6.63 -9.62
C GLY A 16 -8.36 7.02 -8.15
N GLY A 17 -7.11 7.08 -7.65
CA GLY A 17 -6.84 7.20 -6.22
C GLY A 17 -5.59 8.00 -5.85
N THR A 18 -5.56 8.51 -4.62
CA THR A 18 -4.35 9.11 -4.04
C THR A 18 -3.40 8.00 -3.60
N VAL A 19 -2.16 8.06 -4.08
CA VAL A 19 -1.08 7.15 -3.67
C VAL A 19 -0.07 7.93 -2.84
N LEU A 20 0.14 7.51 -1.59
CA LEU A 20 1.11 8.10 -0.68
C LEU A 20 2.22 7.10 -0.40
N ARG A 21 3.47 7.54 -0.38
CA ARG A 21 4.61 6.72 0.03
C ARG A 21 5.20 7.27 1.32
N THR A 22 5.38 6.42 2.32
CA THR A 22 6.00 6.75 3.60
C THR A 22 7.02 5.67 3.94
N ARG A 23 8.29 6.04 4.14
CA ARG A 23 9.39 5.16 4.59
C ARG A 23 9.44 3.78 3.89
N GLY A 24 9.19 3.76 2.58
CA GLY A 24 9.26 2.54 1.76
C GLY A 24 7.92 1.82 1.58
N THR A 25 6.87 2.20 2.30
CA THR A 25 5.54 1.62 2.15
C THR A 25 4.61 2.55 1.40
N VAL A 26 3.72 1.98 0.60
CA VAL A 26 2.74 2.70 -0.21
C VAL A 26 1.35 2.53 0.38
N ARG A 27 0.62 3.63 0.46
CA ARG A 27 -0.76 3.77 0.92
C ARG A 27 -1.63 4.10 -0.29
N ARG A 28 -2.62 3.25 -0.61
CA ARG A 28 -3.54 3.45 -1.75
C ARG A 28 -5.00 3.33 -1.34
N SER A 29 -5.88 4.11 -1.97
CA SER A 29 -7.34 3.99 -1.81
C SER A 29 -7.84 2.56 -2.08
N THR A 30 -8.69 2.01 -1.22
CA THR A 30 -9.36 0.71 -1.40
C THR A 30 -10.68 0.88 -2.14
N GLY A 31 -11.10 -0.17 -2.84
CA GLY A 31 -12.38 -0.25 -3.53
C GLY A 31 -12.86 -1.71 -3.60
N HIS A 32 -13.93 -1.96 -4.36
CA HIS A 32 -14.51 -3.31 -4.48
C HIS A 32 -13.51 -4.36 -5.05
N TRP A 33 -12.46 -3.92 -5.74
CA TRP A 33 -11.39 -4.77 -6.28
C TRP A 33 -10.30 -5.13 -5.25
N THR A 34 -10.25 -4.44 -4.11
CA THR A 34 -9.19 -4.61 -3.09
C THR A 34 -9.05 -6.04 -2.58
N PRO A 35 -10.13 -6.80 -2.28
CA PRO A 35 -9.99 -8.18 -1.84
C PRO A 35 -9.25 -9.07 -2.85
N ALA A 36 -9.57 -8.95 -4.14
CA ALA A 36 -8.91 -9.73 -5.19
C ALA A 36 -7.42 -9.37 -5.34
N VAL A 37 -7.08 -8.08 -5.26
CA VAL A 37 -5.67 -7.64 -5.28
C VAL A 37 -4.91 -8.15 -4.06
N HIS A 38 -5.54 -8.19 -2.88
CA HIS A 38 -4.91 -8.73 -1.68
C HIS A 38 -4.62 -10.22 -1.80
N GLU A 39 -5.57 -11.02 -2.29
CA GLU A 39 -5.35 -12.45 -2.49
C GLU A 39 -4.25 -12.73 -3.50
N LEU A 40 -4.17 -11.93 -4.58
CA LEU A 40 -3.06 -12.02 -5.53
C LEU A 40 -1.71 -11.72 -4.87
N LEU A 41 -1.59 -10.61 -4.14
CA LEU A 41 -0.31 -10.23 -3.51
C LEU A 41 0.11 -11.25 -2.44
N LYS A 42 -0.83 -11.79 -1.66
CA LYS A 42 -0.56 -12.88 -0.72
C LYS A 42 -0.05 -14.14 -1.42
N HIS A 43 -0.64 -14.48 -2.57
CA HIS A 43 -0.18 -15.62 -3.36
C HIS A 43 1.26 -15.40 -3.85
N LEU A 44 1.56 -14.22 -4.38
CA LEU A 44 2.90 -13.86 -4.84
C LEU A 44 3.93 -13.91 -3.70
N GLU A 45 3.58 -13.43 -2.51
CA GLU A 45 4.41 -13.58 -1.33
C GLU A 45 4.62 -15.06 -0.94
N ALA A 46 3.55 -15.86 -0.95
CA ALA A 46 3.61 -17.28 -0.60
C ALA A 46 4.49 -18.12 -1.54
N VAL A 47 4.56 -17.76 -2.83
CA VAL A 47 5.46 -18.40 -3.80
C VAL A 47 6.87 -17.82 -3.81
N GLY A 48 7.17 -16.85 -2.94
CA GLY A 48 8.50 -16.25 -2.82
C GLY A 48 8.84 -15.24 -3.93
N PHE A 49 7.84 -14.62 -4.55
CA PHE A 49 8.06 -13.62 -5.60
C PHE A 49 8.37 -12.24 -5.01
N ASP A 50 9.65 -11.88 -4.97
CA ASP A 50 10.13 -10.60 -4.40
C ASP A 50 9.87 -9.36 -5.29
N GLY A 51 9.43 -9.56 -6.54
CA GLY A 51 9.12 -8.46 -7.46
C GLY A 51 7.79 -7.76 -7.18
N ALA A 52 6.96 -8.32 -6.28
CA ALA A 52 5.68 -7.75 -5.89
C ALA A 52 5.75 -7.10 -4.51
N PRO A 53 4.95 -6.05 -4.28
CA PRO A 53 4.84 -5.43 -2.97
C PRO A 53 4.04 -6.32 -2.00
N ARG A 54 4.23 -6.15 -0.69
CA ARG A 54 3.65 -7.03 0.35
C ARG A 54 2.53 -6.34 1.09
N VAL A 55 1.39 -7.00 1.27
CA VAL A 55 0.24 -6.39 1.95
C VAL A 55 0.46 -6.38 3.46
N PHE A 56 0.53 -5.19 4.04
CA PHE A 56 0.72 -4.98 5.47
C PHE A 56 -0.58 -4.66 6.24
N GLY A 57 -1.73 -4.61 5.57
CA GLY A 57 -3.04 -4.39 6.18
C GLY A 57 -3.85 -3.22 5.61
N ILE A 58 -5.08 -3.07 6.13
CA ILE A 58 -6.01 -1.97 5.81
C ILE A 58 -6.04 -1.02 7.01
N ASP A 59 -5.87 0.27 6.78
CA ASP A 59 -5.97 1.30 7.82
C ASP A 59 -7.44 1.65 8.14
N HIS A 60 -7.75 1.86 9.41
CA HIS A 60 -9.12 2.08 9.92
C HIS A 60 -9.68 3.47 9.54
N GLY A 61 -8.85 4.41 9.10
CA GLY A 61 -9.24 5.82 8.89
C GLY A 61 -9.80 6.17 7.51
N ASN A 62 -9.51 5.39 6.48
CA ASN A 62 -10.09 5.50 5.15
C ASN A 62 -9.37 4.45 4.33
N HIS A 63 -10.05 3.38 3.90
CA HIS A 63 -9.76 2.65 2.67
C HIS A 63 -8.31 2.71 2.18
N THR A 64 -7.31 2.28 2.96
CA THR A 64 -5.91 2.44 2.57
C THR A 64 -5.17 1.13 2.67
N VAL A 65 -4.72 0.58 1.54
CA VAL A 65 -3.84 -0.60 1.52
C VAL A 65 -2.41 -0.15 1.74
N ARG A 66 -1.73 -0.81 2.68
CA ARG A 66 -0.30 -0.66 2.91
C ARG A 66 0.45 -1.75 2.14
N THR A 67 1.22 -1.40 1.10
CA THR A 67 2.00 -2.33 0.25
C THR A 67 3.46 -1.98 0.17
#